data_AF-A0A5C7UF60-F1
#
_entry.id   AF-A0A5C7UF60-F1
#
_cell.length_a   1.000
_cell.length_b   1.000
_cell.length_c   1.000
_cell.angle_alpha   90.00
_cell.angle_beta   90.00
_cell.angle_gamma   90.00
#
_symmetry.space_group_name_H-M   'P 1'
#
loop_
_entity.id
_entity.type
_entity.pdbx_description
1 polymer ?
#
loop_
_entity_poly.entity_id
_entity_poly.type
_entity_poly.pdbx_seq_one_letter_code
_entity_poly.pdbx_strand_id
1 'polypeptide(L)'
;AGLDAAISGETVTVYPGMYTETATNRMVNAASYQFGLFFGTSTVTLQGVGDVTVKTNATNNFGNSGTFIAADNVTISGITFAENIPGTNKTIEVIGDNFTLRDSKISEISGAVYISDFTTSQIVNKFTITNNVFDNASTISIASGAGTATSSPAGDRVITNNTFKGTTNDYARISFSGAGGQPWYVYPVGGAVITGNTFESDNKWHIRARGEYTEAQFDWKSIWENNSFTRAVLAVTNPETFSVRTYGYSSYTNVRSIGSDLAWTKANATSTDTILLKGFSEAPVTSASTTPEGKTATVESNTQLTATTTSGTVQAFIPAETVISGPTSWDGTFDLPVATTVFTLTPEQAFALSGTAIGIEIGAGDISLTFDKAIKLTFAGQAGKKVGWSRNGAFTHITNTCDSSTNPTLAAGDDCATTVGSDLVVWTKHATTFVVYSQVGVGGSGGGSSSGSTGGSSSSSASASTAPSSTAGTPATSGNTSVTSPTIGTVGQVLGATAFNFAANLGFGSRGTDVVELQKTLIEGGYLRAGLSTGYFGPLTKAAVTKWQRANSIPSTGFFGPLSRAHINAR
;
A
#
# COMPACT_ATOMS: atom_id res chain seq x y z
N ALA A 1 25.58 -28.57 -14.89
CA ALA A 1 26.86 -28.43 -15.64
C ALA A 1 27.70 -27.27 -15.12
N GLY A 2 27.36 -26.00 -15.39
CA GLY A 2 28.16 -24.86 -14.92
C GLY A 2 28.35 -24.82 -13.40
N LEU A 3 27.27 -25.01 -12.63
CA LEU A 3 27.31 -25.14 -11.17
C LEU A 3 28.12 -26.35 -10.65
N ASP A 4 28.32 -27.38 -11.47
CA ASP A 4 29.09 -28.57 -11.09
C ASP A 4 30.60 -28.42 -11.35
N ALA A 5 30.96 -27.54 -12.30
CA ALA A 5 32.34 -27.21 -12.61
C ALA A 5 32.88 -26.06 -11.73
N ALA A 6 31.99 -25.25 -11.15
CA ALA A 6 32.35 -24.09 -10.35
C ALA A 6 32.98 -24.47 -9.00
N ILE A 7 34.12 -23.85 -8.69
CA ILE A 7 34.77 -23.95 -7.38
C ILE A 7 34.26 -22.85 -6.42
N SER A 8 34.43 -23.07 -5.12
CA SER A 8 33.95 -22.12 -4.10
C SER A 8 34.55 -20.72 -4.28
N GLY A 9 33.68 -19.72 -4.32
CA GLY A 9 34.00 -18.31 -4.58
C GLY A 9 33.72 -17.85 -6.01
N GLU A 10 33.46 -18.76 -6.96
CA GLU A 10 33.21 -18.39 -8.35
C GLU A 10 31.79 -17.86 -8.63
N THR A 11 31.68 -17.13 -9.74
CA THR A 11 30.42 -16.68 -10.32
C THR A 11 30.13 -17.44 -11.61
N VAL A 12 29.01 -18.16 -11.65
CA VAL A 12 28.44 -18.75 -12.86
C VAL A 12 27.53 -17.70 -13.50
N THR A 13 28.05 -17.00 -14.51
CA THR A 13 27.28 -16.03 -15.30
C THR A 13 26.39 -16.75 -16.32
N VAL A 14 25.11 -16.40 -16.34
CA VAL A 14 24.09 -16.91 -17.27
C VAL A 14 23.65 -15.78 -18.18
N TYR A 15 23.77 -15.99 -19.50
CA TYR A 15 23.39 -15.00 -20.51
C TYR A 15 21.89 -15.10 -20.84
N PRO A 16 21.28 -14.10 -21.52
CA PRO A 16 19.84 -14.06 -21.77
C PRO A 16 19.32 -15.32 -22.47
N GLY A 17 18.19 -15.85 -22.01
CA GLY A 17 17.59 -17.05 -22.59
C GLY A 17 16.61 -17.79 -21.67
N MET A 18 15.94 -18.79 -22.27
CA MET A 18 15.09 -19.75 -21.60
C MET A 18 15.87 -21.05 -21.34
N TYR A 19 16.14 -21.34 -20.08
CA TYR A 19 16.85 -22.53 -19.62
C TYR A 19 15.84 -23.55 -19.08
N THR A 20 16.03 -24.84 -19.39
CA THR A 20 15.26 -25.94 -18.79
C THR A 20 16.24 -26.86 -18.08
N GLU A 21 16.24 -26.81 -16.76
CA GLU A 21 17.32 -27.38 -15.94
C GLU A 21 16.88 -28.65 -15.22
N THR A 22 17.79 -29.63 -15.14
CA THR A 22 17.59 -30.89 -14.41
C THR A 22 18.90 -31.34 -13.79
N ALA A 23 18.88 -31.55 -12.47
CA ALA A 23 19.97 -32.06 -11.66
C ALA A 23 19.57 -33.41 -11.08
N THR A 24 19.86 -34.49 -11.81
CA THR A 24 19.61 -35.87 -11.40
C THR A 24 20.66 -36.37 -10.39
N ASN A 25 20.32 -37.46 -9.69
CA ASN A 25 21.20 -38.21 -8.80
C ASN A 25 21.90 -37.38 -7.70
N ARG A 26 21.20 -36.39 -7.16
CA ARG A 26 21.74 -35.49 -6.13
C ARG A 26 21.45 -36.05 -4.74
N MET A 27 22.50 -36.25 -3.96
CA MET A 27 22.43 -36.84 -2.63
C MET A 27 22.11 -35.78 -1.57
N VAL A 28 21.05 -36.02 -0.79
CA VAL A 28 20.69 -35.26 0.42
C VAL A 28 20.29 -36.26 1.49
N ASN A 29 20.84 -36.17 2.70
CA ASN A 29 20.55 -37.07 3.83
C ASN A 29 20.54 -38.58 3.46
N ALA A 30 21.58 -39.02 2.73
CA ALA A 30 21.76 -40.38 2.24
C ALA A 30 20.69 -40.91 1.24
N ALA A 31 19.80 -40.04 0.74
CA ALA A 31 18.84 -40.36 -0.32
C ALA A 31 19.15 -39.57 -1.62
N SER A 32 18.74 -40.11 -2.76
CA SER A 32 19.02 -39.58 -4.11
C SER A 32 17.79 -38.92 -4.72
N TYR A 33 17.97 -37.77 -5.35
CA TYR A 33 16.89 -36.88 -5.80
C TYR A 33 17.13 -36.27 -7.19
N GLN A 34 16.06 -35.83 -7.85
CA GLN A 34 16.08 -35.02 -9.08
C GLN A 34 15.54 -33.62 -8.81
N PHE A 35 16.43 -32.65 -8.71
CA PHE A 35 16.08 -31.23 -8.67
C PHE A 35 16.13 -30.63 -10.09
N GLY A 36 15.77 -29.36 -10.24
CA GLY A 36 16.10 -28.58 -11.45
C GLY A 36 17.52 -28.05 -11.37
N LEU A 37 17.78 -27.20 -10.37
CA LEU A 37 19.11 -26.71 -10.00
C LEU A 37 19.51 -27.23 -8.61
N PHE A 38 20.80 -27.48 -8.40
CA PHE A 38 21.34 -28.01 -7.15
C PHE A 38 22.68 -27.37 -6.80
N PHE A 39 22.77 -26.77 -5.61
CA PHE A 39 23.98 -26.16 -5.06
C PHE A 39 24.41 -27.00 -3.85
N GLY A 40 25.30 -27.97 -4.08
CA GLY A 40 25.62 -29.03 -3.12
C GLY A 40 26.57 -28.59 -2.00
N THR A 41 27.83 -28.30 -2.36
CA THR A 41 28.92 -28.01 -1.41
C THR A 41 29.75 -26.79 -1.77
N SER A 42 29.79 -26.39 -3.05
CA SER A 42 30.51 -25.19 -3.49
C SER A 42 29.72 -23.93 -3.14
N THR A 43 30.36 -22.97 -2.47
CA THR A 43 29.86 -21.60 -2.31
C THR A 43 29.94 -20.89 -3.66
N VAL A 44 28.81 -20.66 -4.33
CA VAL A 44 28.79 -20.15 -5.71
C VAL A 44 27.79 -19.01 -5.85
N THR A 45 28.12 -18.03 -6.69
CA THR A 45 27.16 -17.03 -7.18
C THR A 45 26.60 -17.47 -8.53
N LEU A 46 25.28 -17.61 -8.66
CA LEU A 46 24.59 -17.69 -9.96
C LEU A 46 24.11 -16.28 -10.34
N GLN A 47 24.55 -15.78 -11.49
CA GLN A 47 24.27 -14.41 -11.93
C GLN A 47 23.70 -14.39 -13.34
N GLY A 48 22.42 -14.09 -13.47
CA GLY A 48 21.82 -13.73 -14.76
C GLY A 48 22.27 -12.35 -15.21
N VAL A 49 22.60 -12.22 -16.50
CA VAL A 49 22.82 -10.92 -17.16
C VAL A 49 21.76 -10.72 -18.24
N GLY A 50 20.92 -9.70 -18.09
CA GLY A 50 19.75 -9.49 -18.95
C GLY A 50 18.61 -10.49 -18.66
N ASP A 51 17.76 -10.75 -19.66
CA ASP A 51 16.54 -11.54 -19.50
C ASP A 51 16.84 -13.04 -19.42
N VAL A 52 17.14 -13.53 -18.22
CA VAL A 52 17.35 -14.96 -17.94
C VAL A 52 16.13 -15.57 -17.26
N THR A 53 15.60 -16.65 -17.85
CA THR A 53 14.51 -17.44 -17.24
C THR A 53 14.90 -18.90 -17.13
N VAL A 54 14.79 -19.46 -15.92
CA VAL A 54 15.01 -20.87 -15.61
C VAL A 54 13.65 -21.53 -15.35
N LYS A 55 13.32 -22.54 -16.16
CA LYS A 55 12.31 -23.54 -15.83
C LYS A 55 13.00 -24.74 -15.20
N THR A 56 12.61 -25.08 -13.99
CA THR A 56 13.10 -26.30 -13.32
C THR A 56 12.26 -27.50 -13.74
N ASN A 57 12.86 -28.70 -13.72
CA ASN A 57 12.20 -29.96 -14.03
C ASN A 57 12.45 -30.97 -12.88
N ALA A 58 11.96 -30.61 -11.70
CA ALA A 58 12.13 -31.40 -10.47
C ALA A 58 10.91 -32.28 -10.22
N THR A 59 11.12 -33.51 -9.75
CA THR A 59 10.07 -34.55 -9.63
C THR A 59 10.02 -35.18 -8.23
N ASN A 60 10.49 -34.47 -7.20
CA ASN A 60 10.68 -35.02 -5.85
C ASN A 60 9.44 -34.90 -4.96
N ASN A 61 9.38 -35.74 -3.92
CA ASN A 61 8.29 -35.73 -2.93
C ASN A 61 8.44 -34.66 -1.83
N PHE A 62 9.49 -33.84 -1.84
CA PHE A 62 9.70 -32.74 -0.89
C PHE A 62 8.94 -31.47 -1.34
N GLY A 63 7.76 -31.65 -1.92
CA GLY A 63 7.26 -30.79 -3.00
C GLY A 63 8.18 -30.86 -4.23
N ASN A 64 7.76 -30.28 -5.36
CA ASN A 64 8.60 -30.20 -6.55
C ASN A 64 9.70 -29.14 -6.36
N SER A 65 10.66 -29.41 -5.47
CA SER A 65 11.78 -28.54 -5.14
C SER A 65 12.57 -28.17 -6.40
N GLY A 66 12.24 -27.03 -6.99
CA GLY A 66 12.77 -26.63 -8.30
C GLY A 66 14.28 -26.39 -8.21
N THR A 67 14.68 -25.56 -7.28
CA THR A 67 16.08 -25.28 -6.94
C THR A 67 16.36 -25.69 -5.51
N PHE A 68 17.51 -26.31 -5.25
CA PHE A 68 17.91 -26.77 -3.91
C PHE A 68 19.27 -26.19 -3.50
N ILE A 69 19.31 -25.47 -2.39
CA ILE A 69 20.49 -24.78 -1.86
C ILE A 69 20.95 -25.48 -0.58
N ALA A 70 21.93 -26.38 -0.72
CA ALA A 70 22.56 -27.09 0.40
C ALA A 70 23.88 -26.45 0.87
N ALA A 71 24.57 -25.75 -0.03
CA ALA A 71 25.81 -25.06 0.27
C ALA A 71 25.57 -23.70 0.94
N ASP A 72 26.44 -23.35 1.89
CA ASP A 72 26.45 -22.03 2.54
C ASP A 72 26.97 -20.94 1.59
N ASN A 73 26.62 -19.68 1.89
CA ASN A 73 27.09 -18.46 1.23
C ASN A 73 26.72 -18.37 -0.27
N VAL A 74 25.72 -19.13 -0.72
CA VAL A 74 25.24 -19.09 -2.11
C VAL A 74 24.50 -17.77 -2.40
N THR A 75 24.80 -17.16 -3.54
CA THR A 75 24.05 -16.01 -4.07
C THR A 75 23.36 -16.38 -5.37
N ILE A 76 22.09 -16.01 -5.53
CA ILE A 76 21.36 -16.01 -6.81
C ILE A 76 20.96 -14.57 -7.12
N SER A 77 21.23 -14.14 -8.36
CA SER A 77 20.91 -12.79 -8.83
C SER A 77 20.48 -12.77 -10.30
N GLY A 78 19.51 -11.91 -10.66
CA GLY A 78 19.11 -11.69 -12.05
C GLY A 78 18.39 -12.87 -12.73
N ILE A 79 17.76 -13.78 -11.98
CA ILE A 79 17.09 -14.98 -12.54
C ILE A 79 15.57 -14.88 -12.39
N THR A 80 14.83 -15.16 -13.47
CA THR A 80 13.39 -15.47 -13.39
C THR A 80 13.18 -16.97 -13.25
N PHE A 81 12.56 -17.41 -12.16
CA PHE A 81 12.12 -18.80 -11.98
C PHE A 81 10.69 -18.97 -12.51
N ALA A 82 10.53 -19.83 -13.51
CA ALA A 82 9.26 -20.20 -14.13
C ALA A 82 8.62 -21.44 -13.46
N GLU A 83 7.35 -21.71 -13.79
CA GLU A 83 6.52 -22.76 -13.19
C GLU A 83 7.07 -24.20 -13.34
N ASN A 84 7.00 -24.97 -12.24
CA ASN A 84 7.38 -26.38 -12.07
C ASN A 84 6.29 -27.15 -11.27
N ILE A 85 5.03 -26.96 -11.71
CA ILE A 85 3.79 -27.53 -11.14
C ILE A 85 3.68 -29.03 -11.56
N PRO A 86 3.45 -30.00 -10.64
CA PRO A 86 2.19 -30.16 -9.89
C PRO A 86 2.26 -30.10 -8.35
N GLY A 87 1.44 -29.25 -7.71
CA GLY A 87 1.26 -29.23 -6.23
C GLY A 87 2.19 -28.30 -5.45
N THR A 88 2.48 -27.12 -5.99
CA THR A 88 3.59 -26.25 -5.64
C THR A 88 3.61 -25.72 -4.19
N ASN A 89 4.82 -25.68 -3.63
CA ASN A 89 5.12 -25.13 -2.30
C ASN A 89 6.58 -24.64 -2.21
N LYS A 90 7.55 -25.34 -2.82
CA LYS A 90 9.00 -25.07 -2.68
C LYS A 90 9.67 -24.80 -4.03
N THR A 91 9.60 -23.59 -4.57
CA THR A 91 10.31 -23.21 -5.80
C THR A 91 11.82 -23.24 -5.60
N ILE A 92 12.26 -22.70 -4.47
CA ILE A 92 13.65 -22.73 -4.00
C ILE A 92 13.62 -23.23 -2.56
N GLU A 93 14.26 -24.37 -2.31
CA GLU A 93 14.50 -24.91 -0.98
C GLU A 93 15.90 -24.49 -0.51
N VAL A 94 16.00 -23.91 0.68
CA VAL A 94 17.23 -23.34 1.24
C VAL A 94 17.50 -23.93 2.62
N ILE A 95 18.65 -24.60 2.73
CA ILE A 95 19.10 -25.29 3.95
C ILE A 95 20.57 -24.97 4.32
N GLY A 96 21.29 -24.28 3.43
CA GLY A 96 22.62 -23.70 3.69
C GLY A 96 22.53 -22.28 4.25
N ASP A 97 23.48 -21.92 5.11
CA ASP A 97 23.54 -20.63 5.79
C ASP A 97 23.97 -19.48 4.86
N ASN A 98 23.64 -18.24 5.23
CA ASN A 98 24.04 -17.02 4.51
C ASN A 98 23.62 -16.99 3.02
N PHE A 99 22.45 -17.55 2.70
CA PHE A 99 21.88 -17.51 1.36
C PHE A 99 21.44 -16.09 0.96
N THR A 100 21.72 -15.69 -0.27
CA THR A 100 21.22 -14.44 -0.86
C THR A 100 20.42 -14.69 -2.13
N LEU A 101 19.19 -14.19 -2.18
CA LEU A 101 18.40 -14.04 -3.41
C LEU A 101 18.18 -12.55 -3.67
N ARG A 102 18.67 -12.04 -4.79
CA ARG A 102 18.50 -10.62 -5.15
C ARG A 102 18.06 -10.40 -6.59
N ASP A 103 17.40 -9.28 -6.86
CA ASP A 103 17.13 -8.77 -8.21
C ASP A 103 16.54 -9.84 -9.17
N SER A 104 15.75 -10.77 -8.61
CA SER A 104 15.26 -11.99 -9.26
C SER A 104 13.72 -12.04 -9.25
N LYS A 105 13.11 -12.89 -10.07
CA LYS A 105 11.66 -13.05 -10.13
C LYS A 105 11.23 -14.49 -9.82
N ILE A 106 10.30 -14.67 -8.89
CA ILE A 106 9.58 -15.93 -8.69
C ILE A 106 8.23 -15.82 -9.41
N SER A 107 8.02 -16.60 -10.47
CA SER A 107 6.76 -16.60 -11.25
C SER A 107 5.94 -17.87 -11.08
N GLU A 108 6.32 -18.76 -10.17
CA GLU A 108 5.59 -20.01 -9.93
C GLU A 108 4.34 -19.80 -9.07
N ILE A 109 3.18 -20.28 -9.54
CA ILE A 109 1.89 -20.15 -8.84
C ILE A 109 1.99 -20.73 -7.43
N SER A 110 1.79 -19.88 -6.42
CA SER A 110 1.88 -20.22 -4.99
C SER A 110 3.19 -20.92 -4.55
N GLY A 111 4.26 -20.84 -5.35
CA GLY A 111 5.57 -21.36 -4.99
C GLY A 111 6.25 -20.52 -3.90
N ALA A 112 7.12 -21.11 -3.10
CA ALA A 112 7.89 -20.38 -2.09
C ALA A 112 9.40 -20.45 -2.30
N VAL A 113 10.07 -19.38 -1.87
CA VAL A 113 11.43 -19.48 -1.34
C VAL A 113 11.29 -19.98 0.09
N TYR A 114 11.64 -21.25 0.32
CA TYR A 114 11.44 -21.97 1.57
C TYR A 114 12.79 -22.15 2.27
N ILE A 115 12.90 -21.68 3.51
CA ILE A 115 14.14 -21.61 4.27
C ILE A 115 13.93 -22.35 5.61
N SER A 116 14.73 -23.37 5.90
CA SER A 116 14.58 -24.16 7.12
C SER A 116 15.82 -24.94 7.53
N ASP A 117 15.92 -25.25 8.82
CA ASP A 117 16.92 -26.18 9.33
C ASP A 117 16.49 -27.61 8.97
N PHE A 118 17.10 -28.18 7.94
CA PHE A 118 16.70 -29.47 7.37
C PHE A 118 17.17 -30.67 8.20
N THR A 119 18.22 -30.47 9.01
CA THR A 119 18.73 -31.40 10.02
C THR A 119 19.31 -30.62 11.19
N THR A 120 19.59 -31.28 12.31
CA THR A 120 20.26 -30.67 13.48
C THR A 120 21.67 -30.15 13.22
N SER A 121 22.24 -30.41 12.03
CA SER A 121 23.55 -29.94 11.58
C SER A 121 23.50 -28.92 10.45
N GLN A 122 22.34 -28.69 9.84
CA GLN A 122 22.13 -27.74 8.74
C GLN A 122 21.27 -26.60 9.27
N ILE A 123 21.93 -25.54 9.74
CA ILE A 123 21.31 -24.45 10.49
C ILE A 123 21.40 -23.17 9.68
N VAL A 124 20.26 -22.60 9.29
CA VAL A 124 20.20 -21.33 8.54
C VAL A 124 20.01 -20.18 9.52
N ASN A 125 21.10 -19.46 9.82
CA ASN A 125 21.09 -18.31 10.71
C ASN A 125 20.90 -16.99 9.95
N LYS A 126 21.46 -16.90 8.74
CA LYS A 126 21.54 -15.69 7.93
C LYS A 126 20.89 -15.90 6.58
N PHE A 127 20.18 -14.90 6.09
CA PHE A 127 19.74 -14.84 4.70
C PHE A 127 19.41 -13.41 4.27
N THR A 128 19.54 -13.12 2.98
CA THR A 128 19.14 -11.85 2.36
C THR A 128 18.24 -12.11 1.15
N ILE A 129 16.98 -11.71 1.25
CA ILE A 129 16.01 -11.73 0.15
C ILE A 129 15.68 -10.27 -0.20
N THR A 130 16.27 -9.72 -1.26
CA THR A 130 16.17 -8.28 -1.56
C THR A 130 15.86 -7.94 -3.03
N ASN A 131 15.11 -6.86 -3.28
CA ASN A 131 14.77 -6.38 -4.63
C ASN A 131 14.08 -7.41 -5.57
N ASN A 132 13.47 -8.48 -5.03
CA ASN A 132 12.87 -9.52 -5.87
C ASN A 132 11.40 -9.23 -6.20
N VAL A 133 10.91 -9.83 -7.29
CA VAL A 133 9.49 -9.84 -7.64
C VAL A 133 8.89 -11.22 -7.38
N PHE A 134 7.98 -11.31 -6.42
CA PHE A 134 7.18 -12.50 -6.13
C PHE A 134 5.83 -12.35 -6.82
N ASP A 135 5.68 -12.99 -7.98
CA ASP A 135 4.48 -12.95 -8.81
C ASP A 135 3.60 -14.20 -8.60
N ASN A 136 2.41 -14.23 -9.19
CA ASN A 136 1.50 -15.39 -9.12
C ASN A 136 1.23 -15.91 -7.69
N ALA A 137 1.14 -14.99 -6.72
CA ALA A 137 0.90 -15.28 -5.31
C ALA A 137 1.98 -16.17 -4.63
N SER A 138 3.21 -16.16 -5.18
CA SER A 138 4.39 -16.77 -4.56
C SER A 138 4.78 -16.11 -3.23
N THR A 139 5.56 -16.82 -2.42
CA THR A 139 5.79 -16.50 -1.00
C THR A 139 7.25 -16.67 -0.56
N ILE A 140 7.55 -16.18 0.65
CA ILE A 140 8.73 -16.55 1.43
C ILE A 140 8.24 -17.33 2.65
N SER A 141 8.78 -18.52 2.87
CA SER A 141 8.45 -19.39 4.00
C SER A 141 9.68 -19.68 4.84
N ILE A 142 9.73 -19.12 6.04
CA ILE A 142 10.76 -19.35 7.06
C ILE A 142 10.19 -20.38 8.04
N ALA A 143 10.86 -21.50 8.18
CA ALA A 143 10.29 -22.70 8.80
C ALA A 143 11.30 -23.42 9.69
N SER A 144 10.79 -24.06 10.76
CA SER A 144 11.48 -25.08 11.56
C SER A 144 13.00 -24.87 11.74
N GLY A 145 13.38 -23.98 12.65
CA GLY A 145 14.76 -23.82 13.12
C GLY A 145 15.46 -22.56 12.62
N ALA A 146 15.15 -22.13 11.39
CA ALA A 146 15.82 -21.00 10.76
C ALA A 146 15.82 -19.74 11.63
N GLY A 147 17.01 -19.20 11.90
CA GLY A 147 17.24 -17.99 12.69
C GLY A 147 17.19 -18.15 14.22
N THR A 148 17.19 -19.38 14.76
CA THR A 148 17.02 -19.61 16.21
C THR A 148 18.29 -19.61 17.06
N ALA A 149 19.50 -19.61 16.47
CA ALA A 149 20.72 -19.56 17.27
C ALA A 149 20.77 -18.29 18.13
N THR A 150 21.10 -18.46 19.42
CA THR A 150 21.14 -17.37 20.40
C THR A 150 22.14 -16.26 20.06
N SER A 151 23.12 -16.55 19.21
CA SER A 151 24.11 -15.62 18.67
C SER A 151 23.67 -14.89 17.39
N SER A 152 22.51 -15.21 16.80
CA SER A 152 22.09 -14.67 15.50
C SER A 152 20.96 -13.63 15.62
N PRO A 153 21.29 -12.32 15.63
CA PRO A 153 20.30 -11.24 15.73
C PRO A 153 19.39 -11.20 14.50
N ALA A 154 18.21 -10.59 14.63
CA ALA A 154 17.27 -10.40 13.52
C ALA A 154 17.89 -9.69 12.30
N GLY A 155 18.90 -8.85 12.51
CA GLY A 155 19.62 -8.13 11.46
C GLY A 155 20.44 -9.01 10.51
N ASP A 156 20.72 -10.27 10.87
CA ASP A 156 21.32 -11.27 9.96
C ASP A 156 20.31 -11.83 8.93
N ARG A 157 19.02 -11.56 9.11
CA ARG A 157 17.91 -12.06 8.28
C ARG A 157 17.15 -10.89 7.70
N VAL A 158 17.30 -10.68 6.40
CA VAL A 158 16.85 -9.46 5.72
C VAL A 158 15.87 -9.80 4.61
N ILE A 159 14.68 -9.21 4.64
CA ILE A 159 13.67 -9.30 3.59
C ILE A 159 13.30 -7.88 3.18
N THR A 160 13.92 -7.36 2.13
CA THR A 160 13.82 -5.92 1.80
C THR A 160 13.49 -5.60 0.35
N ASN A 161 12.74 -4.52 0.12
CA ASN A 161 12.46 -4.00 -1.23
C ASN A 161 11.82 -5.00 -2.21
N ASN A 162 11.27 -6.12 -1.73
CA ASN A 162 10.63 -7.11 -2.59
C ASN A 162 9.21 -6.66 -2.95
N THR A 163 8.74 -7.00 -4.14
CA THR A 163 7.37 -6.72 -4.59
C THR A 163 6.56 -8.01 -4.68
N PHE A 164 5.48 -8.11 -3.91
CA PHE A 164 4.56 -9.23 -3.90
C PHE A 164 3.30 -8.90 -4.72
N LYS A 165 3.00 -9.74 -5.71
CA LYS A 165 1.95 -9.57 -6.71
C LYS A 165 1.09 -10.84 -6.83
N GLY A 166 -0.01 -10.73 -7.56
CA GLY A 166 -0.90 -11.85 -7.86
C GLY A 166 -2.03 -12.05 -6.85
N THR A 167 -2.91 -13.01 -7.17
CA THR A 167 -4.24 -13.20 -6.56
C THR A 167 -4.22 -13.46 -5.05
N THR A 168 -5.33 -13.13 -4.39
CA THR A 168 -5.67 -13.55 -3.02
C THR A 168 -5.52 -15.08 -2.87
N ASN A 169 -4.73 -15.54 -1.91
CA ASN A 169 -4.76 -16.93 -1.42
C ASN A 169 -4.64 -16.94 0.12
N ASP A 170 -4.87 -18.11 0.74
CA ASP A 170 -4.78 -18.27 2.20
C ASP A 170 -3.33 -18.42 2.72
N TYR A 171 -2.33 -18.33 1.85
CA TYR A 171 -0.91 -18.37 2.22
C TYR A 171 -0.41 -16.97 2.57
N ALA A 172 0.39 -16.84 3.63
CA ALA A 172 1.02 -15.57 3.94
C ALA A 172 2.14 -15.27 2.94
N ARG A 173 2.22 -14.03 2.41
CA ARG A 173 3.29 -13.64 1.47
C ARG A 173 4.68 -13.80 2.09
N ILE A 174 4.80 -13.51 3.39
CA ILE A 174 5.93 -13.90 4.23
C ILE A 174 5.38 -14.68 5.44
N SER A 175 5.79 -15.94 5.61
CA SER A 175 5.34 -16.79 6.72
C SER A 175 6.52 -17.27 7.56
N PHE A 176 6.49 -17.01 8.87
CA PHE A 176 7.35 -17.63 9.87
C PHE A 176 6.54 -18.75 10.57
N SER A 177 7.02 -19.98 10.51
CA SER A 177 6.32 -21.16 11.06
C SER A 177 7.28 -22.04 11.88
N GLY A 178 7.22 -21.92 13.20
CA GLY A 178 7.90 -22.82 14.12
C GLY A 178 7.01 -23.95 14.61
N ALA A 179 7.51 -24.66 15.63
CA ALA A 179 6.85 -25.75 16.33
C ALA A 179 5.54 -25.32 17.04
N GLY A 180 4.86 -26.28 17.69
CA GLY A 180 3.59 -26.01 18.39
C GLY A 180 2.38 -25.85 17.47
N GLY A 181 2.32 -26.61 16.36
CA GLY A 181 1.14 -26.64 15.49
C GLY A 181 1.11 -27.80 14.48
N GLN A 182 1.81 -27.70 13.36
CA GLN A 182 1.90 -28.81 12.38
C GLN A 182 3.13 -29.68 12.68
N PRO A 183 3.03 -31.02 12.56
CA PRO A 183 4.06 -31.94 13.06
C PRO A 183 5.40 -31.89 12.29
N TRP A 184 5.43 -31.28 11.11
CA TRP A 184 6.65 -31.09 10.30
C TRP A 184 7.39 -29.78 10.57
N TYR A 185 6.86 -28.89 11.42
CA TYR A 185 7.67 -27.82 12.01
C TYR A 185 8.09 -28.28 13.40
N VAL A 186 9.37 -28.64 13.54
CA VAL A 186 9.89 -29.35 14.72
C VAL A 186 10.62 -28.41 15.68
N TYR A 187 11.11 -27.28 15.16
CA TYR A 187 11.88 -26.29 15.92
C TYR A 187 11.21 -24.90 15.89
N PRO A 188 11.52 -24.00 16.84
CA PRO A 188 11.13 -22.59 16.78
C PRO A 188 11.66 -21.89 15.51
N VAL A 189 11.30 -20.62 15.27
CA VAL A 189 11.91 -19.79 14.21
C VAL A 189 12.29 -18.38 14.70
N GLY A 190 13.35 -17.82 14.16
CA GLY A 190 13.76 -16.43 14.38
C GLY A 190 12.90 -15.43 13.59
N GLY A 191 12.89 -14.18 14.05
CA GLY A 191 12.37 -13.04 13.29
C GLY A 191 13.40 -12.48 12.30
N ALA A 192 12.99 -11.49 11.50
CA ALA A 192 13.82 -10.89 10.45
C ALA A 192 13.54 -9.38 10.32
N VAL A 193 14.48 -8.63 9.75
CA VAL A 193 14.24 -7.25 9.31
C VAL A 193 13.44 -7.26 8.01
N ILE A 194 12.20 -6.75 8.05
CA ILE A 194 11.28 -6.70 6.91
C ILE A 194 10.90 -5.24 6.63
N THR A 195 11.49 -4.62 5.60
CA THR A 195 11.30 -3.19 5.30
C THR A 195 11.40 -2.88 3.80
N GLY A 196 10.73 -1.84 3.32
CA GLY A 196 10.71 -1.42 1.91
C GLY A 196 9.92 -2.33 0.96
N ASN A 197 9.35 -3.44 1.45
CA ASN A 197 8.58 -4.36 0.59
C ASN A 197 7.24 -3.74 0.20
N THR A 198 6.74 -4.13 -0.98
CA THR A 198 5.45 -3.68 -1.53
C THR A 198 4.52 -4.86 -1.75
N PHE A 199 3.30 -4.77 -1.20
CA PHE A 199 2.26 -5.79 -1.33
C PHE A 199 1.11 -5.22 -2.18
N GLU A 200 1.10 -5.55 -3.48
CA GLU A 200 0.24 -4.92 -4.51
C GLU A 200 -1.19 -5.50 -4.61
N SER A 201 -1.60 -6.36 -3.68
CA SER A 201 -2.92 -7.01 -3.73
C SER A 201 -3.38 -7.39 -2.34
N ASP A 202 -4.69 -7.47 -2.16
CA ASP A 202 -5.29 -8.02 -0.95
C ASP A 202 -4.84 -9.48 -0.78
N ASN A 203 -4.53 -9.83 0.46
CA ASN A 203 -4.16 -11.18 0.85
C ASN A 203 -4.47 -11.37 2.33
N LYS A 204 -4.98 -12.54 2.71
CA LYS A 204 -5.41 -12.80 4.09
C LYS A 204 -4.32 -12.48 5.11
N TRP A 205 -3.07 -12.80 4.75
CA TRP A 205 -1.87 -12.40 5.47
C TRP A 205 -0.81 -11.89 4.52
N HIS A 206 -0.31 -10.68 4.73
CA HIS A 206 0.93 -10.21 4.12
C HIS A 206 2.11 -10.83 4.86
N ILE A 207 2.10 -10.72 6.19
CA ILE A 207 3.15 -11.21 7.08
C ILE A 207 2.50 -11.95 8.24
N ARG A 208 2.95 -13.18 8.53
CA ARG A 208 2.43 -13.99 9.65
C ARG A 208 3.55 -14.69 10.38
N ALA A 209 3.54 -14.62 11.71
CA ALA A 209 4.32 -15.47 12.59
C ALA A 209 3.37 -16.43 13.34
N ARG A 210 3.70 -17.73 13.37
CA ARG A 210 2.89 -18.75 14.05
C ARG A 210 3.73 -19.83 14.74
N GLY A 211 3.21 -20.33 15.86
CA GLY A 211 3.85 -21.39 16.65
C GLY A 211 4.91 -20.83 17.58
N GLU A 212 5.99 -21.57 17.75
CA GLU A 212 7.15 -21.13 18.53
C GLU A 212 8.04 -20.21 17.68
N TYR A 213 8.17 -18.95 18.08
CA TYR A 213 9.07 -17.99 17.43
C TYR A 213 9.58 -16.95 18.42
N THR A 214 10.74 -16.37 18.11
CA THR A 214 11.35 -15.33 18.95
C THR A 214 10.68 -13.97 18.71
N GLU A 215 9.54 -13.71 19.36
CA GLU A 215 8.76 -12.45 19.23
C GLU A 215 9.63 -11.18 19.40
N ALA A 216 10.64 -11.21 20.28
CA ALA A 216 11.57 -10.09 20.47
C ALA A 216 12.43 -9.73 19.22
N GLN A 217 12.42 -10.56 18.19
CA GLN A 217 13.04 -10.31 16.89
C GLN A 217 12.07 -9.73 15.84
N PHE A 218 10.81 -9.48 16.20
CA PHE A 218 9.80 -8.87 15.32
C PHE A 218 9.53 -7.42 15.74
N ASP A 219 10.15 -6.46 15.05
CA ASP A 219 9.76 -5.05 15.15
C ASP A 219 8.48 -4.80 14.35
N TRP A 220 7.34 -5.23 14.89
CA TRP A 220 6.03 -5.10 14.26
C TRP A 220 5.70 -3.66 13.85
N LYS A 221 6.21 -2.66 14.58
CA LYS A 221 6.02 -1.25 14.26
C LYS A 221 6.75 -0.87 12.98
N SER A 222 8.05 -1.16 12.89
CA SER A 222 8.83 -0.93 11.68
C SER A 222 8.29 -1.73 10.49
N ILE A 223 7.84 -2.96 10.71
CA ILE A 223 7.20 -3.78 9.67
C ILE A 223 5.90 -3.13 9.18
N TRP A 224 5.07 -2.60 10.06
CA TRP A 224 3.84 -1.89 9.68
C TRP A 224 4.16 -0.58 8.96
N GLU A 225 5.05 0.25 9.52
CA GLU A 225 5.33 1.62 9.05
C GLU A 225 6.10 1.63 7.74
N ASN A 226 7.17 0.83 7.64
CA ASN A 226 8.18 0.90 6.57
C ASN A 226 7.94 -0.07 5.40
N ASN A 227 6.77 -0.72 5.32
CA ASN A 227 6.35 -1.47 4.13
C ASN A 227 5.09 -0.84 3.50
N SER A 228 4.97 -0.99 2.18
CA SER A 228 3.85 -0.49 1.38
C SER A 228 2.81 -1.58 1.16
N PHE A 229 1.55 -1.28 1.40
CA PHE A 229 0.43 -2.22 1.26
C PHE A 229 -0.71 -1.54 0.51
N THR A 230 -1.31 -2.22 -0.48
CA THR A 230 -2.58 -1.76 -1.08
C THR A 230 -3.66 -1.59 -0.01
N ARG A 231 -3.80 -2.60 0.86
CA ARG A 231 -4.57 -2.54 2.11
C ARG A 231 -3.84 -3.35 3.17
N ALA A 232 -3.77 -2.85 4.41
CA ALA A 232 -3.31 -3.63 5.55
C ALA A 232 -4.16 -3.38 6.81
N VAL A 233 -4.35 -4.43 7.58
CA VAL A 233 -5.06 -4.46 8.87
C VAL A 233 -4.24 -5.26 9.88
N LEU A 234 -4.24 -4.78 11.13
CA LEU A 234 -3.54 -5.36 12.26
C LEU A 234 -4.31 -5.07 13.55
N ALA A 235 -4.49 -6.05 14.44
CA ALA A 235 -5.01 -5.81 15.79
C ALA A 235 -3.84 -5.63 16.76
N VAL A 236 -3.87 -4.55 17.56
CA VAL A 236 -2.90 -4.29 18.63
C VAL A 236 -3.60 -4.20 19.98
N THR A 237 -2.95 -4.74 21.01
CA THR A 237 -3.39 -4.69 22.42
C THR A 237 -3.10 -3.33 23.04
N ASN A 238 -2.12 -2.60 22.48
CA ASN A 238 -1.77 -1.22 22.83
C ASN A 238 -1.08 -0.58 21.61
N PRO A 239 -1.65 0.49 21.01
CA PRO A 239 -1.06 1.15 19.85
C PRO A 239 0.21 1.94 20.17
N GLU A 240 0.35 2.49 21.38
CA GLU A 240 1.51 3.31 21.78
C GLU A 240 2.79 2.46 21.88
N THR A 241 2.69 1.24 22.41
CA THR A 241 3.79 0.24 22.45
C THR A 241 3.79 -0.71 21.25
N PHE A 242 2.91 -0.48 20.27
CA PHE A 242 2.71 -1.32 19.08
C PHE A 242 2.59 -2.83 19.38
N SER A 243 1.97 -3.19 20.50
CA SER A 243 1.94 -4.59 20.97
C SER A 243 0.88 -5.38 20.21
N VAL A 244 1.30 -6.32 19.35
CA VAL A 244 0.38 -7.05 18.44
C VAL A 244 -0.47 -8.10 19.17
N ARG A 245 -1.76 -8.16 18.85
CA ARG A 245 -2.69 -9.16 19.35
C ARG A 245 -2.26 -10.57 18.92
N THR A 246 -2.04 -11.43 19.90
CA THR A 246 -1.88 -12.87 19.69
C THR A 246 -3.24 -13.55 19.62
N TYR A 247 -3.42 -14.49 18.70
CA TYR A 247 -4.63 -15.30 18.54
C TYR A 247 -4.29 -16.75 18.14
N GLY A 248 -5.28 -17.65 18.20
CA GLY A 248 -5.14 -19.03 17.75
C GLY A 248 -5.66 -19.26 16.33
N TYR A 249 -5.01 -20.13 15.55
CA TYR A 249 -5.46 -20.50 14.20
C TYR A 249 -5.03 -21.92 13.84
N SER A 250 -6.00 -22.75 13.40
CA SER A 250 -5.79 -24.18 13.18
C SER A 250 -5.22 -24.84 14.46
N SER A 251 -4.15 -25.62 14.36
CA SER A 251 -3.48 -26.23 15.53
C SER A 251 -2.52 -25.28 16.29
N TYR A 252 -2.38 -24.01 15.88
CA TYR A 252 -1.50 -23.04 16.53
C TYR A 252 -2.24 -22.17 17.53
N THR A 253 -1.65 -21.94 18.71
CA THR A 253 -2.18 -21.04 19.75
C THR A 253 -1.51 -19.67 19.79
N ASN A 254 -0.28 -19.55 19.27
CA ASN A 254 0.50 -18.32 19.21
C ASN A 254 0.62 -17.85 17.76
N VAL A 255 -0.29 -16.99 17.30
CA VAL A 255 -0.27 -16.42 15.95
C VAL A 255 -0.39 -14.90 16.00
N ARG A 256 0.42 -14.21 15.19
CA ARG A 256 0.38 -12.76 14.94
C ARG A 256 0.47 -12.53 13.43
N SER A 257 -0.19 -11.48 12.94
CA SER A 257 -0.14 -11.19 11.50
C SER A 257 -0.56 -9.77 11.13
N ILE A 258 0.05 -9.26 10.06
CA ILE A 258 -0.48 -8.17 9.24
C ILE A 258 -1.13 -8.80 8.01
N GLY A 259 -2.39 -8.47 7.72
CA GLY A 259 -3.16 -8.99 6.58
C GLY A 259 -3.97 -7.91 5.88
N SER A 260 -4.87 -8.25 4.95
CA SER A 260 -5.89 -7.32 4.43
C SER A 260 -7.33 -7.68 4.82
N ASP A 261 -7.54 -8.85 5.43
CA ASP A 261 -8.87 -9.35 5.81
C ASP A 261 -9.33 -8.75 7.16
N LEU A 262 -10.08 -7.66 7.07
CA LEU A 262 -10.63 -6.94 8.22
C LEU A 262 -11.62 -7.77 9.03
N ALA A 263 -12.46 -8.59 8.37
CA ALA A 263 -13.44 -9.42 9.07
C ALA A 263 -12.73 -10.50 9.91
N TRP A 264 -11.69 -11.12 9.34
CA TRP A 264 -10.82 -12.05 10.06
C TRP A 264 -10.10 -11.39 11.23
N THR A 265 -9.50 -10.21 11.03
CA THR A 265 -8.77 -9.52 12.10
C THR A 265 -9.69 -9.11 13.24
N LYS A 266 -10.91 -8.60 12.96
CA LYS A 266 -11.93 -8.31 13.99
C LYS A 266 -12.35 -9.57 14.75
N ALA A 267 -12.58 -10.69 14.05
CA ALA A 267 -12.98 -11.95 14.68
C ALA A 267 -11.90 -12.56 15.60
N ASN A 268 -10.66 -12.10 15.51
CA ASN A 268 -9.52 -12.52 16.35
C ASN A 268 -9.04 -11.41 17.31
N ALA A 269 -9.75 -10.29 17.37
CA ALA A 269 -9.51 -9.18 18.27
C ALA A 269 -10.43 -9.24 19.50
N THR A 270 -10.15 -8.44 20.52
CA THR A 270 -11.03 -8.21 21.67
C THR A 270 -11.56 -6.76 21.68
N SER A 271 -12.60 -6.48 22.46
CA SER A 271 -13.20 -5.13 22.52
C SER A 271 -12.27 -4.04 23.06
N THR A 272 -11.18 -4.40 23.73
CA THR A 272 -10.14 -3.47 24.20
C THR A 272 -9.01 -3.26 23.20
N ASP A 273 -8.98 -4.01 22.10
CA ASP A 273 -7.97 -3.88 21.05
C ASP A 273 -8.16 -2.58 20.27
N THR A 274 -7.10 -2.15 19.61
CA THR A 274 -7.17 -1.17 18.51
C THR A 274 -6.90 -1.88 17.19
N ILE A 275 -7.80 -1.70 16.23
CA ILE A 275 -7.64 -2.16 14.84
C ILE A 275 -6.92 -1.05 14.07
N LEU A 276 -5.68 -1.32 13.67
CA LEU A 276 -4.89 -0.44 12.81
C LEU A 276 -5.24 -0.73 11.34
N LEU A 277 -5.43 0.32 10.53
CA LEU A 277 -5.75 0.23 9.10
C LEU A 277 -4.86 1.14 8.24
N LYS A 278 -4.45 0.61 7.08
CA LYS A 278 -3.76 1.30 5.99
C LYS A 278 -4.45 1.00 4.65
N GLY A 279 -4.68 2.01 3.81
CA GLY A 279 -5.22 1.82 2.44
C GLY A 279 -6.71 1.47 2.34
N PHE A 280 -7.44 1.47 3.46
CA PHE A 280 -8.90 1.38 3.46
C PHE A 280 -9.51 2.72 3.01
N SER A 281 -10.71 2.70 2.40
CA SER A 281 -11.48 3.90 2.02
C SER A 281 -12.52 4.31 3.07
N GLU A 282 -13.09 3.34 3.79
CA GLU A 282 -14.25 3.51 4.69
C GLU A 282 -13.97 2.90 6.07
N ALA A 283 -14.51 3.50 7.13
CA ALA A 283 -14.39 2.98 8.49
C ALA A 283 -15.31 1.76 8.75
N PRO A 284 -14.90 0.79 9.60
CA PRO A 284 -15.78 -0.28 10.05
C PRO A 284 -16.86 0.23 11.03
N VAL A 285 -18.04 0.54 10.48
CA VAL A 285 -19.26 0.89 11.23
C VAL A 285 -20.32 -0.21 11.13
N THR A 286 -21.13 -0.35 12.16
CA THR A 286 -22.37 -1.15 12.10
C THR A 286 -23.36 -0.52 11.12
N SER A 287 -24.31 -1.31 10.62
CA SER A 287 -25.42 -0.86 9.77
C SER A 287 -26.10 0.40 10.33
N ALA A 288 -26.20 1.44 9.49
CA ALA A 288 -26.81 2.71 9.90
C ALA A 288 -28.31 2.55 10.21
N SER A 289 -28.76 3.09 11.34
CA SER A 289 -30.18 3.19 11.69
C SER A 289 -30.75 4.56 11.31
N THR A 290 -31.96 4.57 10.76
CA THR A 290 -32.74 5.78 10.43
C THR A 290 -33.70 6.15 11.57
N THR A 291 -33.67 7.40 12.00
CA THR A 291 -34.72 8.02 12.83
C THR A 291 -35.39 9.16 12.03
N PRO A 292 -36.51 9.75 12.49
CA PRO A 292 -37.08 10.94 11.86
C PRO A 292 -36.11 12.14 11.81
N GLU A 293 -35.17 12.21 12.76
CA GLU A 293 -34.23 13.31 12.95
C GLU A 293 -32.93 13.15 12.14
N GLY A 294 -32.59 11.93 11.68
CA GLY A 294 -31.34 11.68 10.96
C GLY A 294 -31.00 10.20 10.77
N LYS A 295 -29.71 9.93 10.54
CA LYS A 295 -29.13 8.59 10.55
C LYS A 295 -27.99 8.51 11.56
N THR A 296 -27.83 7.34 12.17
CA THR A 296 -26.72 7.04 13.07
C THR A 296 -26.02 5.74 12.68
N ALA A 297 -24.70 5.69 12.80
CA ALA A 297 -23.91 4.47 12.66
C ALA A 297 -22.91 4.36 13.84
N THR A 298 -22.52 3.15 14.23
CA THR A 298 -21.69 2.94 15.42
C THR A 298 -20.38 2.27 15.05
N VAL A 299 -19.25 2.81 15.51
CA VAL A 299 -17.92 2.21 15.31
C VAL A 299 -17.76 1.00 16.23
N GLU A 300 -17.51 -0.19 15.67
CA GLU A 300 -17.56 -1.44 16.43
C GLU A 300 -16.37 -1.68 17.38
N SER A 301 -15.23 -1.03 17.13
CA SER A 301 -13.97 -1.30 17.85
C SER A 301 -13.07 -0.07 17.76
N ASN A 302 -12.13 0.09 18.70
CA ASN A 302 -11.17 1.19 18.60
C ASN A 302 -10.43 1.07 17.27
N THR A 303 -10.48 2.10 16.45
CA THR A 303 -9.99 2.04 15.08
C THR A 303 -8.98 3.16 14.87
N GLN A 304 -7.76 2.82 14.44
CA GLN A 304 -6.71 3.77 14.10
C GLN A 304 -6.35 3.67 12.64
N LEU A 305 -6.39 4.80 11.98
CA LEU A 305 -6.36 4.96 10.53
C LEU A 305 -5.09 5.73 10.20
N THR A 306 -4.30 5.28 9.23
CA THR A 306 -3.10 6.01 8.80
C THR A 306 -3.22 6.45 7.34
N ALA A 307 -3.15 7.75 7.11
CA ALA A 307 -3.07 8.36 5.78
C ALA A 307 -1.72 9.05 5.60
N THR A 308 -1.01 8.71 4.53
CA THR A 308 0.27 9.33 4.20
C THR A 308 0.07 10.35 3.09
N THR A 309 0.48 11.59 3.33
CA THR A 309 0.46 12.69 2.36
C THR A 309 1.90 13.02 1.94
N THR A 310 2.08 13.73 0.82
CA THR A 310 3.40 14.26 0.41
C THR A 310 4.03 15.20 1.46
N SER A 311 3.23 15.76 2.37
CA SER A 311 3.66 16.73 3.39
C SER A 311 3.75 16.16 4.80
N GLY A 312 3.47 14.86 5.00
CA GLY A 312 3.49 14.19 6.30
C GLY A 312 2.40 13.15 6.49
N THR A 313 2.47 12.41 7.58
CA THR A 313 1.51 11.36 7.95
C THR A 313 0.44 11.92 8.91
N VAL A 314 -0.82 11.58 8.65
CA VAL A 314 -1.94 11.87 9.54
C VAL A 314 -2.51 10.55 10.05
N GLN A 315 -2.74 10.47 11.36
CA GLN A 315 -3.43 9.35 11.99
C GLN A 315 -4.77 9.81 12.55
N ALA A 316 -5.85 9.07 12.31
CA ALA A 316 -7.13 9.29 12.96
C ALA A 316 -7.48 8.10 13.85
N PHE A 317 -7.72 8.35 15.14
CA PHE A 317 -8.19 7.37 16.10
C PHE A 317 -9.64 7.65 16.46
N ILE A 318 -10.48 6.64 16.30
CA ILE A 318 -11.91 6.67 16.63
C ILE A 318 -12.18 5.62 17.73
N PRO A 319 -12.66 6.02 18.92
CA PRO A 319 -12.97 5.08 19.99
C PRO A 319 -14.04 4.06 19.60
N ALA A 320 -14.01 2.88 20.24
CA ALA A 320 -15.09 1.90 20.16
C ALA A 320 -16.42 2.51 20.62
N GLU A 321 -17.52 2.04 20.03
CA GLU A 321 -18.90 2.46 20.27
C GLU A 321 -19.15 3.96 20.03
N THR A 322 -18.27 4.66 19.30
CA THR A 322 -18.54 6.04 18.86
C THR A 322 -19.74 6.03 17.93
N VAL A 323 -20.78 6.79 18.29
CA VAL A 323 -21.99 7.00 17.49
C VAL A 323 -21.75 8.20 16.58
N ILE A 324 -21.65 7.91 15.28
CA ILE A 324 -21.61 8.89 14.20
C ILE A 324 -23.06 9.26 13.86
N SER A 325 -23.42 10.54 13.96
CA SER A 325 -24.74 11.06 13.61
C SER A 325 -24.66 11.94 12.36
N GLY A 326 -25.61 11.80 11.44
CA GLY A 326 -25.68 12.58 10.21
C GLY A 326 -27.11 12.83 9.72
N PRO A 327 -27.30 13.69 8.70
CA PRO A 327 -28.62 13.99 8.15
C PRO A 327 -29.26 12.77 7.48
N THR A 328 -30.57 12.81 7.24
CA THR A 328 -31.30 11.73 6.53
C THR A 328 -30.78 11.45 5.12
N SER A 329 -30.14 12.44 4.48
CA SER A 329 -29.47 12.35 3.18
C SER A 329 -28.10 11.66 3.20
N TRP A 330 -27.49 11.49 4.38
CA TRP A 330 -26.28 10.68 4.53
C TRP A 330 -26.58 9.25 4.12
N ASP A 331 -25.65 8.55 3.47
CA ASP A 331 -25.82 7.15 3.08
C ASP A 331 -25.51 6.17 4.23
N GLY A 332 -24.77 6.61 5.25
CA GLY A 332 -24.27 5.82 6.37
C GLY A 332 -22.75 5.54 6.29
N THR A 333 -22.08 6.02 5.24
CA THR A 333 -20.65 5.80 4.99
C THR A 333 -19.80 6.83 5.73
N PHE A 334 -18.73 6.38 6.40
CA PHE A 334 -17.71 7.27 6.96
C PHE A 334 -16.39 7.04 6.22
N ASP A 335 -16.08 7.95 5.30
CA ASP A 335 -14.83 8.01 4.57
C ASP A 335 -13.66 8.32 5.52
N LEU A 336 -12.58 7.62 5.26
CA LEU A 336 -11.35 7.68 6.03
C LEU A 336 -10.52 8.93 5.71
N PRO A 337 -9.48 9.26 6.52
CA PRO A 337 -8.60 10.40 6.25
C PRO A 337 -8.05 10.43 4.81
N VAL A 338 -8.58 11.32 3.96
CA VAL A 338 -8.10 11.53 2.58
C VAL A 338 -7.24 12.79 2.52
N ALA A 339 -6.04 12.65 1.94
CA ALA A 339 -5.13 13.77 1.73
C ALA A 339 -5.67 14.75 0.68
N THR A 340 -6.06 15.96 1.10
CA THR A 340 -6.52 17.02 0.20
C THR A 340 -5.38 18.00 -0.07
N THR A 341 -4.74 17.86 -1.24
CA THR A 341 -3.52 18.61 -1.61
C THR A 341 -3.78 20.03 -2.14
N VAL A 342 -5.05 20.48 -2.18
CA VAL A 342 -5.44 21.75 -2.81
C VAL A 342 -6.53 22.47 -1.99
N PHE A 343 -6.22 22.80 -0.72
CA PHE A 343 -7.05 23.76 0.02
C PHE A 343 -6.47 25.18 -0.10
N THR A 344 -7.15 26.04 -0.85
CA THR A 344 -6.79 27.46 -0.96
C THR A 344 -7.31 28.22 0.27
N LEU A 345 -6.50 28.28 1.33
CA LEU A 345 -6.75 29.15 2.46
C LEU A 345 -6.66 30.63 2.02
N THR A 346 -7.66 31.43 2.35
CA THR A 346 -7.50 32.89 2.39
C THR A 346 -6.76 33.24 3.69
N PRO A 347 -5.58 33.88 3.64
CA PRO A 347 -4.84 34.26 4.84
C PRO A 347 -5.61 35.28 5.70
N GLU A 348 -5.29 35.34 6.99
CA GLU A 348 -5.78 36.41 7.87
C GLU A 348 -5.22 37.77 7.42
N GLN A 349 -5.97 38.86 7.67
CA GLN A 349 -5.48 40.22 7.46
C GLN A 349 -4.12 40.42 8.16
N ALA A 350 -3.14 40.95 7.43
CA ALA A 350 -1.73 41.08 7.85
C ALA A 350 -0.95 39.77 8.07
N PHE A 351 -1.42 38.62 7.55
CA PHE A 351 -0.65 37.37 7.50
C PHE A 351 -0.55 36.80 6.08
N ALA A 352 0.55 36.10 5.81
CA ALA A 352 0.75 35.34 4.57
C ALA A 352 1.00 33.87 4.94
N LEU A 353 0.49 32.95 4.12
CA LEU A 353 0.78 31.53 4.28
C LEU A 353 2.26 31.26 3.96
N SER A 354 2.88 30.40 4.76
CA SER A 354 4.27 29.97 4.56
C SER A 354 4.31 28.46 4.35
N GLY A 355 4.78 28.03 3.18
CA GLY A 355 4.76 26.63 2.75
C GLY A 355 3.37 26.11 2.38
N THR A 356 3.30 24.80 2.14
CA THR A 356 2.06 24.11 1.73
C THR A 356 1.22 23.73 2.95
N ALA A 357 -0.08 24.01 2.90
CA ALA A 357 -1.03 23.54 3.90
C ALA A 357 -1.30 22.03 3.71
N ILE A 358 -1.46 21.30 4.82
CA ILE A 358 -1.83 19.89 4.84
C ILE A 358 -3.33 19.80 5.08
N GLY A 359 -4.10 19.55 4.03
CA GLY A 359 -5.52 19.21 4.13
C GLY A 359 -5.70 17.71 4.37
N ILE A 360 -6.58 17.38 5.32
CA ILE A 360 -7.08 16.02 5.52
C ILE A 360 -8.60 16.06 5.63
N GLU A 361 -9.29 15.37 4.74
CA GLU A 361 -10.74 15.20 4.80
C GLU A 361 -11.10 13.95 5.60
N ILE A 362 -12.06 14.07 6.51
CA ILE A 362 -12.68 12.95 7.21
C ILE A 362 -14.20 13.10 7.17
N GLY A 363 -14.96 12.00 7.10
CA GLY A 363 -16.41 12.06 7.12
C GLY A 363 -17.04 11.65 5.79
N ALA A 364 -17.77 12.54 5.14
CA ALA A 364 -18.40 12.26 3.85
C ALA A 364 -18.50 13.56 3.05
N GLY A 365 -17.35 14.13 2.69
CA GLY A 365 -17.24 15.49 2.14
C GLY A 365 -17.82 16.55 3.07
N ASP A 366 -18.66 17.43 2.51
CA ASP A 366 -19.34 18.51 3.22
C ASP A 366 -20.58 18.05 4.02
N ILE A 367 -20.92 16.75 4.03
CA ILE A 367 -22.00 16.23 4.88
C ILE A 367 -21.61 16.43 6.36
N SER A 368 -22.42 17.18 7.08
CA SER A 368 -22.21 17.43 8.51
C SER A 368 -22.45 16.16 9.32
N LEU A 369 -21.36 15.47 9.68
CA LEU A 369 -21.36 14.38 10.65
C LEU A 369 -20.84 14.85 12.01
N THR A 370 -21.45 14.35 13.09
CA THR A 370 -21.03 14.60 14.48
C THR A 370 -20.79 13.30 15.24
N PHE A 371 -20.00 13.37 16.30
CA PHE A 371 -19.64 12.23 17.16
C PHE A 371 -20.08 12.49 18.61
N ASP A 372 -20.58 11.47 19.29
CA ASP A 372 -20.87 11.52 20.72
C ASP A 372 -19.57 11.51 21.57
N LYS A 373 -18.62 10.65 21.19
CA LYS A 373 -17.25 10.54 21.71
C LYS A 373 -16.30 11.35 20.81
N ALA A 374 -15.31 12.02 21.41
CA ALA A 374 -14.32 12.77 20.63
C ALA A 374 -13.37 11.81 19.88
N ILE A 375 -13.03 12.15 18.63
CA ILE A 375 -12.00 11.46 17.85
C ILE A 375 -10.69 12.25 17.89
N LYS A 376 -9.55 11.56 17.73
CA LYS A 376 -8.21 12.15 17.77
C LYS A 376 -7.57 12.12 16.39
N LEU A 377 -7.22 13.29 15.86
CA LEU A 377 -6.34 13.44 14.70
C LEU A 377 -4.91 13.76 15.18
N THR A 378 -3.91 13.05 14.67
CA THR A 378 -2.50 13.26 14.98
C THR A 378 -1.74 13.56 13.69
N PHE A 379 -1.20 14.77 13.58
CA PHE A 379 -0.41 15.23 12.45
C PHE A 379 1.08 15.13 12.82
N ALA A 380 1.73 14.08 12.34
CA ALA A 380 3.09 13.71 12.75
C ALA A 380 4.11 14.79 12.35
N GLY A 381 4.96 15.20 13.30
CA GLY A 381 6.00 16.21 13.10
C GLY A 381 5.49 17.65 12.86
N GLN A 382 4.21 17.94 13.11
CA GLN A 382 3.60 19.24 12.82
C GLN A 382 3.46 20.19 14.04
N ALA A 383 4.15 19.91 15.16
CA ALA A 383 4.16 20.79 16.34
C ALA A 383 4.46 22.26 15.98
N GLY A 384 3.78 23.18 16.67
CA GLY A 384 3.94 24.63 16.46
C GLY A 384 3.24 25.20 15.22
N LYS A 385 2.68 24.37 14.33
CA LYS A 385 1.80 24.84 13.25
C LYS A 385 0.42 25.25 13.76
N LYS A 386 -0.29 26.03 12.95
CA LYS A 386 -1.70 26.38 13.17
C LYS A 386 -2.60 25.34 12.52
N VAL A 387 -3.83 25.24 13.02
CA VAL A 387 -4.84 24.32 12.48
C VAL A 387 -6.22 24.95 12.48
N GLY A 388 -7.03 24.55 11.52
CA GLY A 388 -8.43 24.92 11.35
C GLY A 388 -9.18 23.80 10.64
N TRP A 389 -10.44 24.05 10.31
CA TRP A 389 -11.24 23.19 9.46
C TRP A 389 -12.03 23.99 8.43
N SER A 390 -12.51 23.32 7.38
CA SER A 390 -13.31 23.92 6.33
C SER A 390 -14.48 23.04 5.91
N ARG A 391 -15.67 23.67 5.86
CA ARG A 391 -16.90 23.08 5.32
C ARG A 391 -17.56 24.06 4.34
N ASN A 392 -17.99 23.56 3.19
CA ASN A 392 -18.55 24.34 2.07
C ASN A 392 -17.64 25.50 1.62
N GLY A 393 -16.30 25.31 1.72
CA GLY A 393 -15.29 26.33 1.41
C GLY A 393 -15.15 27.47 2.44
N ALA A 394 -15.93 27.46 3.52
CA ALA A 394 -15.77 28.40 4.64
C ALA A 394 -14.78 27.82 5.66
N PHE A 395 -13.74 28.58 6.01
CA PHE A 395 -12.68 28.17 6.93
C PHE A 395 -12.91 28.70 8.36
N THR A 396 -12.65 27.84 9.35
CA THR A 396 -12.78 28.12 10.78
C THR A 396 -11.47 27.75 11.49
N HIS A 397 -10.98 28.63 12.37
CA HIS A 397 -9.74 28.41 13.12
C HIS A 397 -10.03 27.61 14.39
N ILE A 398 -9.20 26.59 14.69
CA ILE A 398 -9.21 25.94 15.99
C ILE A 398 -8.34 26.77 16.94
N THR A 399 -8.98 27.59 17.77
CA THR A 399 -8.32 28.42 18.79
C THR A 399 -8.35 27.81 20.19
N ASN A 400 -9.25 26.83 20.41
CA ASN A 400 -9.40 26.12 21.67
C ASN A 400 -8.17 25.25 21.96
N THR A 401 -7.57 25.41 23.14
CA THR A 401 -6.53 24.50 23.64
C THR A 401 -7.21 23.34 24.37
N CYS A 402 -6.80 22.11 24.11
CA CYS A 402 -7.36 20.95 24.80
C CYS A 402 -7.02 20.97 26.31
N ASP A 403 -8.01 20.72 27.16
CA ASP A 403 -7.88 20.53 28.62
C ASP A 403 -7.14 19.24 28.99
N SER A 404 -7.17 18.25 28.10
CA SER A 404 -6.42 16.99 28.19
C SER A 404 -5.85 16.59 26.84
N SER A 405 -4.64 16.00 26.83
CA SER A 405 -4.01 15.46 25.61
C SER A 405 -4.52 14.07 25.21
N THR A 406 -5.12 13.34 26.15
CA THR A 406 -5.54 11.93 25.99
C THR A 406 -7.06 11.72 25.96
N ASN A 407 -7.84 12.63 26.56
CA ASN A 407 -9.30 12.59 26.57
C ASN A 407 -9.88 13.96 26.98
N PRO A 408 -9.97 14.93 26.05
CA PRO A 408 -10.45 16.28 26.36
C PRO A 408 -11.98 16.39 26.47
N THR A 409 -12.44 17.37 27.23
CA THR A 409 -13.86 17.68 27.42
C THR A 409 -14.37 18.55 26.27
N LEU A 410 -15.09 17.96 25.31
CA LEU A 410 -15.66 18.66 24.15
C LEU A 410 -17.20 18.60 24.13
N ALA A 411 -17.84 19.73 23.85
CA ALA A 411 -19.28 19.78 23.57
C ALA A 411 -19.59 19.25 22.16
N ALA A 412 -20.87 19.07 21.85
CA ALA A 412 -21.29 18.50 20.56
C ALA A 412 -20.90 19.43 19.40
N GLY A 413 -20.10 18.92 18.45
CA GLY A 413 -19.60 19.69 17.32
C GLY A 413 -18.39 20.59 17.61
N ASP A 414 -17.84 20.58 18.83
CA ASP A 414 -16.63 21.33 19.18
C ASP A 414 -15.34 20.59 18.80
N ASP A 415 -14.24 21.34 18.80
CA ASP A 415 -12.88 20.88 18.62
C ASP A 415 -11.89 21.62 19.53
N CYS A 416 -10.69 21.04 19.67
CA CYS A 416 -9.53 21.65 20.32
C CYS A 416 -8.23 21.13 19.72
N ALA A 417 -7.14 21.88 19.91
CA ALA A 417 -5.79 21.47 19.51
C ALA A 417 -4.82 21.44 20.70
N THR A 418 -3.79 20.60 20.60
CA THR A 418 -2.67 20.52 21.55
C THR A 418 -1.43 19.94 20.86
N THR A 419 -0.28 19.92 21.53
CA THR A 419 0.97 19.33 21.02
C THR A 419 1.42 18.20 21.93
N VAL A 420 1.81 17.06 21.34
CA VAL A 420 2.35 15.90 22.04
C VAL A 420 3.69 15.54 21.41
N GLY A 421 4.79 15.83 22.10
CA GLY A 421 6.13 15.67 21.54
C GLY A 421 6.33 16.55 20.30
N SER A 422 6.63 15.92 19.17
CA SER A 422 6.78 16.57 17.86
C SER A 422 5.47 16.80 17.10
N ASP A 423 4.34 16.32 17.62
CA ASP A 423 3.13 16.12 16.84
C ASP A 423 2.03 17.10 17.24
N LEU A 424 1.31 17.61 16.24
CA LEU A 424 0.11 18.42 16.46
C LEU A 424 -1.09 17.47 16.56
N VAL A 425 -1.83 17.57 17.65
CA VAL A 425 -3.01 16.74 17.94
C VAL A 425 -4.24 17.63 17.92
N VAL A 426 -5.27 17.21 17.18
CA VAL A 426 -6.62 17.80 17.20
C VAL A 426 -7.58 16.76 17.77
N TRP A 427 -8.42 17.18 18.71
CA TRP A 427 -9.59 16.40 19.12
C TRP A 427 -10.85 17.09 18.61
N THR A 428 -11.81 16.33 18.11
CA THR A 428 -13.02 16.87 17.48
C THR A 428 -14.24 15.98 17.70
N LYS A 429 -15.42 16.59 17.76
CA LYS A 429 -16.74 15.94 17.71
C LYS A 429 -17.49 16.17 16.38
N HIS A 430 -16.79 16.52 15.32
CA HIS A 430 -17.33 16.66 13.96
C HIS A 430 -16.37 16.19 12.86
N ALA A 431 -16.96 15.80 11.72
CA ALA A 431 -16.23 15.43 10.51
C ALA A 431 -16.29 16.55 9.46
N THR A 432 -15.17 16.80 8.78
CA THR A 432 -14.95 17.89 7.81
C THR A 432 -13.51 17.82 7.26
N THR A 433 -13.08 18.79 6.45
CA THR A 433 -11.66 18.94 6.08
C THR A 433 -10.91 19.71 7.15
N PHE A 434 -9.95 19.08 7.82
CA PHE A 434 -9.01 19.73 8.74
C PHE A 434 -7.76 20.18 7.97
N VAL A 435 -7.26 21.38 8.26
CA VAL A 435 -6.15 21.99 7.53
C VAL A 435 -5.08 22.47 8.51
N VAL A 436 -3.87 21.93 8.39
CA VAL A 436 -2.68 22.33 9.16
C VAL A 436 -1.76 23.20 8.30
N TYR A 437 -1.34 24.36 8.81
CA TYR A 437 -0.63 25.37 8.03
C TYR A 437 0.30 26.22 8.89
N SER A 438 1.22 26.93 8.23
CA SER A 438 2.06 27.96 8.86
C SER A 438 1.71 29.33 8.27
N GLN A 439 1.80 30.38 9.08
CA GLN A 439 1.65 31.77 8.65
C GLN A 439 2.85 32.59 9.12
N VAL A 440 3.18 33.62 8.35
CA VAL A 440 4.15 34.67 8.69
C VAL A 440 3.44 36.02 8.69
N GLY A 441 3.76 36.88 9.66
CA GLY A 441 3.22 38.23 9.69
C GLY A 441 3.72 39.06 8.51
N VAL A 442 2.81 39.65 7.76
CA VAL A 442 3.11 40.63 6.72
C VAL A 442 3.29 41.96 7.42
N GLY A 443 4.53 42.45 7.50
CA GLY A 443 4.90 43.61 8.31
C GLY A 443 4.04 44.84 8.04
N GLY A 444 3.12 45.15 8.96
CA GLY A 444 2.28 46.33 8.90
C GLY A 444 3.07 47.59 9.19
N SER A 445 3.24 48.45 8.19
CA SER A 445 3.83 49.79 8.34
C SER A 445 2.87 50.72 9.11
N GLY A 446 2.90 50.64 10.44
CA GLY A 446 2.16 51.52 11.35
C GLY A 446 3.03 52.68 11.83
N GLY A 447 2.69 53.92 11.44
CA GLY A 447 3.43 55.11 11.85
C GLY A 447 3.00 55.66 13.23
N GLY A 448 3.96 56.18 13.99
CA GLY A 448 3.78 56.92 15.24
C GLY A 448 5.03 57.75 15.57
N SER A 449 4.86 58.99 16.05
CA SER A 449 5.89 60.04 16.00
C SER A 449 6.49 60.46 17.35
N SER A 450 7.71 61.04 17.28
CA SER A 450 8.44 61.84 18.31
C SER A 450 9.03 61.07 19.51
N SER A 451 10.25 61.34 20.03
CA SER A 451 11.38 62.24 19.67
C SER A 451 12.69 61.74 20.35
N GLY A 452 13.92 62.23 20.14
CA GLY A 452 14.50 63.26 19.26
C GLY A 452 15.93 63.66 19.70
N SER A 453 16.71 64.34 18.84
CA SER A 453 18.11 64.87 19.07
C SER A 453 19.23 63.81 19.27
N THR A 454 20.48 63.95 18.78
CA THR A 454 21.22 65.07 18.13
C THR A 454 22.49 64.58 17.39
N GLY A 455 22.89 65.25 16.29
CA GLY A 455 24.24 65.20 15.67
C GLY A 455 24.51 64.05 14.67
N GLY A 456 25.30 64.21 13.58
CA GLY A 456 25.90 65.41 12.98
C GLY A 456 27.06 65.10 12.01
N SER A 457 26.91 65.41 10.71
CA SER A 457 27.95 65.43 9.64
C SER A 457 28.58 64.07 9.21
N SER A 458 29.01 63.81 7.95
CA SER A 458 28.87 64.53 6.65
C SER A 458 29.40 63.66 5.48
N SER A 459 28.78 63.73 4.28
CA SER A 459 29.31 63.41 2.90
C SER A 459 30.02 62.06 2.64
N SER A 460 29.84 61.30 1.54
CA SER A 460 29.02 61.35 0.31
C SER A 460 28.95 59.90 -0.27
N SER A 461 28.48 59.50 -1.47
CA SER A 461 28.28 60.16 -2.78
C SER A 461 27.22 59.41 -3.64
N ALA A 462 27.09 59.80 -4.93
CA ALA A 462 26.25 59.14 -5.95
C ALA A 462 26.94 57.92 -6.63
N SER A 463 26.37 57.13 -7.56
CA SER A 463 25.09 57.21 -8.30
C SER A 463 24.65 55.82 -8.85
N ALA A 464 23.52 55.77 -9.58
CA ALA A 464 22.80 54.54 -9.97
C ALA A 464 22.94 54.12 -11.47
N SER A 465 22.10 53.14 -11.88
CA SER A 465 21.80 52.64 -13.24
C SER A 465 22.75 51.57 -13.81
N THR A 466 22.34 50.60 -14.67
CA THR A 466 21.13 50.43 -15.51
C THR A 466 20.66 48.97 -15.61
N ALA A 467 19.36 48.75 -15.90
CA ALA A 467 18.84 47.49 -16.47
C ALA A 467 19.04 47.46 -18.01
N PRO A 468 18.74 46.32 -18.68
CA PRO A 468 17.64 46.40 -19.64
C PRO A 468 16.70 45.17 -19.65
N SER A 469 15.55 45.34 -20.29
CA SER A 469 14.57 44.29 -20.60
C SER A 469 14.45 44.05 -22.11
N SER A 470 14.02 42.85 -22.51
CA SER A 470 13.25 42.56 -23.74
C SER A 470 12.93 41.06 -23.84
N THR A 471 11.96 40.56 -24.62
CA THR A 471 10.57 40.95 -24.93
C THR A 471 9.88 39.67 -25.42
N ALA A 472 8.57 39.49 -25.21
CA ALA A 472 7.82 38.33 -25.73
C ALA A 472 7.45 38.48 -27.22
N GLY A 473 7.28 37.36 -27.93
CA GLY A 473 6.76 37.31 -29.30
C GLY A 473 6.04 35.99 -29.60
N THR A 474 4.85 36.08 -30.19
CA THR A 474 3.91 34.95 -30.41
C THR A 474 3.65 34.75 -31.94
N PRO A 475 2.72 33.88 -32.40
CA PRO A 475 3.04 32.66 -33.15
C PRO A 475 2.77 32.74 -34.68
N ALA A 476 3.12 31.67 -35.41
CA ALA A 476 2.67 31.41 -36.77
C ALA A 476 2.47 29.90 -37.05
N THR A 477 1.80 29.56 -38.16
CA THR A 477 0.97 28.34 -38.28
C THR A 477 1.29 27.50 -39.53
N SER A 478 0.91 26.22 -39.49
CA SER A 478 0.43 25.38 -40.61
C SER A 478 1.43 24.46 -41.33
N GLY A 479 0.97 23.24 -41.66
CA GLY A 479 1.72 22.20 -42.38
C GLY A 479 1.06 20.82 -42.27
N ASN A 480 0.09 20.52 -43.15
CA ASN A 480 -0.71 19.29 -43.13
C ASN A 480 -0.23 18.27 -44.18
N THR A 481 -0.09 16.99 -43.81
CA THR A 481 0.03 15.87 -44.77
C THR A 481 -0.72 14.63 -44.30
N SER A 482 -1.74 14.24 -45.05
CA SER A 482 -2.51 13.01 -44.85
C SER A 482 -1.76 11.77 -45.37
N VAL A 483 -1.92 10.63 -44.69
CA VAL A 483 -1.56 9.30 -45.23
C VAL A 483 -2.75 8.37 -45.07
N THR A 484 -3.01 7.56 -46.09
CA THR A 484 -4.23 6.77 -46.31
C THR A 484 -4.27 5.44 -45.55
N SER A 485 -5.47 5.04 -45.10
CA SER A 485 -5.74 3.74 -44.47
C SER A 485 -5.70 2.56 -45.46
N PRO A 486 -5.40 1.33 -44.97
CA PRO A 486 -5.85 0.10 -45.60
C PRO A 486 -7.25 -0.30 -45.10
N THR A 487 -8.01 -0.95 -45.98
CA THR A 487 -9.41 -1.37 -45.77
C THR A 487 -9.52 -2.70 -45.02
N ILE A 488 -10.44 -2.81 -44.04
CA ILE A 488 -10.99 -4.09 -43.58
C ILE A 488 -12.53 -4.00 -43.63
N GLY A 489 -13.16 -5.08 -44.11
CA GLY A 489 -14.52 -5.06 -44.63
C GLY A 489 -15.67 -5.09 -43.62
N THR A 490 -16.85 -4.85 -44.17
CA THR A 490 -18.16 -4.86 -43.51
C THR A 490 -18.43 -6.17 -42.76
N VAL A 491 -18.83 -6.08 -41.49
CA VAL A 491 -19.53 -7.16 -40.77
C VAL A 491 -20.97 -6.71 -40.58
N GLY A 492 -21.94 -7.58 -40.90
CA GLY A 492 -23.32 -7.18 -41.13
C GLY A 492 -24.08 -6.67 -39.90
N GLN A 493 -24.93 -5.65 -40.09
CA GLN A 493 -25.91 -5.26 -39.08
C GLN A 493 -27.10 -6.23 -39.06
N VAL A 494 -27.48 -6.67 -37.86
CA VAL A 494 -28.76 -7.33 -37.62
C VAL A 494 -29.81 -6.24 -37.35
N LEU A 495 -30.80 -6.13 -38.24
CA LEU A 495 -31.95 -5.25 -38.03
C LEU A 495 -32.73 -5.68 -36.77
N GLY A 496 -32.95 -4.77 -35.82
CA GLY A 496 -33.99 -4.94 -34.78
C GLY A 496 -33.59 -4.66 -33.33
N ALA A 497 -32.32 -4.45 -33.00
CA ALA A 497 -31.92 -4.07 -31.65
C ALA A 497 -32.17 -2.57 -31.41
N THR A 498 -33.08 -2.22 -30.51
CA THR A 498 -33.21 -0.84 -30.00
C THR A 498 -31.97 -0.49 -29.17
N ALA A 499 -31.18 0.48 -29.62
CA ALA A 499 -29.98 0.92 -28.90
C ALA A 499 -30.34 1.39 -27.47
N PHE A 500 -29.54 0.96 -26.49
CA PHE A 500 -29.75 1.37 -25.09
C PHE A 500 -29.49 2.87 -24.93
N ASN A 501 -30.49 3.60 -24.43
CA ASN A 501 -30.37 5.03 -24.19
C ASN A 501 -29.80 5.29 -22.79
N PHE A 502 -28.56 5.78 -22.73
CA PHE A 502 -27.95 6.17 -21.47
C PHE A 502 -28.54 7.50 -21.01
N ALA A 503 -29.05 7.55 -19.78
CA ALA A 503 -29.59 8.77 -19.18
C ALA A 503 -28.64 9.39 -18.14
N ALA A 504 -27.94 8.55 -17.37
CA ALA A 504 -27.11 8.97 -16.24
C ALA A 504 -25.65 9.29 -16.59
N ASN A 505 -25.00 10.18 -15.82
CA ASN A 505 -23.55 10.28 -15.82
C ASN A 505 -22.97 9.03 -15.13
N LEU A 506 -21.99 8.35 -15.74
CA LEU A 506 -21.33 7.20 -15.11
C LEU A 506 -19.84 7.51 -14.86
N GLY A 507 -19.35 7.18 -13.68
CA GLY A 507 -17.98 7.42 -13.26
C GLY A 507 -17.47 6.30 -12.36
N PHE A 508 -16.24 6.47 -11.86
CA PHE A 508 -15.67 5.53 -10.91
C PHE A 508 -16.62 5.34 -9.71
N GLY A 509 -16.92 4.10 -9.36
CA GLY A 509 -17.88 3.77 -8.29
C GLY A 509 -19.31 3.52 -8.75
N SER A 510 -19.73 4.01 -9.93
CA SER A 510 -21.10 3.81 -10.44
C SER A 510 -21.45 2.32 -10.57
N ARG A 511 -22.73 1.99 -10.33
CA ARG A 511 -23.27 0.62 -10.39
C ARG A 511 -24.60 0.58 -11.14
N GLY A 512 -24.98 -0.60 -11.63
CA GLY A 512 -26.31 -0.88 -12.17
C GLY A 512 -26.34 -1.12 -13.69
N THR A 513 -27.55 -1.15 -14.25
CA THR A 513 -27.83 -1.49 -15.66
C THR A 513 -27.05 -0.63 -16.65
N ASP A 514 -27.04 0.68 -16.47
CA ASP A 514 -26.31 1.61 -17.35
C ASP A 514 -24.80 1.31 -17.35
N VAL A 515 -24.24 0.77 -16.27
CA VAL A 515 -22.83 0.35 -16.22
C VAL A 515 -22.63 -0.97 -16.95
N VAL A 516 -23.56 -1.93 -16.83
CA VAL A 516 -23.52 -3.20 -17.59
C VAL A 516 -23.56 -2.92 -19.09
N GLU A 517 -24.47 -2.07 -19.56
CA GLU A 517 -24.61 -1.75 -20.99
C GLU A 517 -23.40 -0.98 -21.51
N LEU A 518 -22.87 -0.01 -20.75
CA LEU A 518 -21.62 0.68 -21.12
C LEU A 518 -20.45 -0.32 -21.22
N GLN A 519 -20.33 -1.25 -20.27
CA GLN A 519 -19.29 -2.27 -20.29
C GLN A 519 -19.42 -3.21 -21.48
N LYS A 520 -20.64 -3.60 -21.90
CA LYS A 520 -20.86 -4.36 -23.15
C LYS A 520 -20.36 -3.59 -24.36
N THR A 521 -20.74 -2.32 -24.53
CA THR A 521 -20.26 -1.48 -25.65
C THR A 521 -18.73 -1.33 -25.65
N LEU A 522 -18.10 -1.24 -24.47
CA LEU A 522 -16.64 -1.19 -24.34
C LEU A 522 -15.97 -2.54 -24.65
N ILE A 523 -16.63 -3.67 -24.39
CA ILE A 523 -16.16 -5.02 -24.75
C ILE A 523 -16.26 -5.24 -26.26
N GLU A 524 -17.40 -4.91 -26.86
CA GLU A 524 -17.63 -5.00 -28.31
C GLU A 524 -16.65 -4.11 -29.09
N GLY A 525 -16.35 -2.92 -28.57
CA GLY A 525 -15.33 -2.03 -29.13
C GLY A 525 -13.88 -2.43 -28.84
N GLY A 526 -13.62 -3.53 -28.12
CA GLY A 526 -12.27 -4.00 -27.79
C GLY A 526 -11.52 -3.17 -26.73
N TYR A 527 -12.19 -2.22 -26.08
CA TYR A 527 -11.60 -1.34 -25.06
C TYR A 527 -11.54 -2.01 -23.67
N LEU A 528 -12.42 -2.97 -23.42
CA LEU A 528 -12.54 -3.77 -22.20
C LEU A 528 -12.50 -5.27 -22.55
N ARG A 529 -11.90 -6.10 -21.68
CA ARG A 529 -11.79 -7.56 -21.92
C ARG A 529 -13.16 -8.24 -21.75
N ALA A 530 -13.45 -9.22 -22.60
CA ALA A 530 -14.65 -10.04 -22.52
C ALA A 530 -14.84 -10.70 -21.13
N GLY A 531 -16.10 -10.77 -20.68
CA GLY A 531 -16.46 -11.26 -19.34
C GLY A 531 -16.43 -10.20 -18.22
N LEU A 532 -16.14 -8.93 -18.53
CA LEU A 532 -16.08 -7.82 -17.54
C LEU A 532 -17.31 -6.90 -17.52
N SER A 533 -18.47 -7.37 -17.99
CA SER A 533 -19.76 -6.66 -17.85
C SER A 533 -20.36 -6.89 -16.45
N THR A 534 -19.63 -6.53 -15.41
CA THR A 534 -19.95 -6.79 -13.99
C THR A 534 -21.01 -5.85 -13.41
N GLY A 535 -21.35 -4.76 -14.10
CA GLY A 535 -22.24 -3.72 -13.59
C GLY A 535 -21.61 -2.82 -12.52
N TYR A 536 -20.29 -2.85 -12.36
CA TYR A 536 -19.53 -1.94 -11.47
C TYR A 536 -18.42 -1.21 -12.24
N PHE A 537 -18.45 0.13 -12.20
CA PHE A 537 -17.52 1.00 -12.90
C PHE A 537 -16.23 1.14 -12.08
N GLY A 538 -15.39 0.11 -12.13
CA GLY A 538 -14.10 0.05 -11.46
C GLY A 538 -12.94 0.64 -12.29
N PRO A 539 -11.68 0.44 -11.84
CA PRO A 539 -10.49 0.95 -12.54
C PRO A 539 -10.39 0.51 -14.00
N LEU A 540 -10.75 -0.74 -14.29
CA LEU A 540 -10.72 -1.30 -15.65
C LEU A 540 -11.76 -0.63 -16.57
N THR A 541 -12.96 -0.34 -16.06
CA THR A 541 -13.99 0.39 -16.82
C THR A 541 -13.59 1.85 -17.02
N LYS A 542 -13.02 2.51 -16.00
CA LYS A 542 -12.45 3.87 -16.16
C LYS A 542 -11.37 3.90 -17.24
N ALA A 543 -10.42 2.97 -17.23
CA ALA A 543 -9.39 2.86 -18.25
C ALA A 543 -9.96 2.56 -19.65
N ALA A 544 -10.96 1.69 -19.74
CA ALA A 544 -11.66 1.39 -21.00
C ALA A 544 -12.43 2.62 -21.54
N VAL A 545 -13.14 3.36 -20.70
CA VAL A 545 -13.79 4.64 -21.07
C VAL A 545 -12.77 5.66 -21.54
N THR A 546 -11.62 5.80 -20.85
CA THR A 546 -10.53 6.69 -21.29
C THR A 546 -10.02 6.31 -22.69
N LYS A 547 -9.82 5.02 -22.98
CA LYS A 547 -9.40 4.54 -24.30
C LYS A 547 -10.47 4.79 -25.37
N TRP A 548 -11.73 4.46 -25.06
CA TRP A 548 -12.87 4.65 -25.95
C TRP A 548 -13.11 6.14 -26.27
N GLN A 549 -13.05 7.02 -25.26
CA GLN A 549 -13.14 8.48 -25.45
C GLN A 549 -12.06 8.98 -26.40
N ARG A 550 -10.80 8.58 -26.16
CA ARG A 550 -9.65 8.93 -27.02
C ARG A 550 -9.84 8.46 -28.47
N ALA A 551 -10.35 7.23 -28.66
CA ALA A 551 -10.62 6.68 -29.98
C ALA A 551 -11.81 7.33 -30.70
N ASN A 552 -12.69 8.04 -29.99
CA ASN A 552 -13.86 8.73 -30.52
C ASN A 552 -13.71 10.27 -30.50
N SER A 553 -12.50 10.80 -30.28
CA SER A 553 -12.22 12.26 -30.19
C SER A 553 -13.00 13.00 -29.10
N ILE A 554 -13.38 12.30 -28.03
CA ILE A 554 -14.02 12.86 -26.83
C ILE A 554 -12.92 13.12 -25.78
N PRO A 555 -13.00 14.19 -24.97
CA PRO A 555 -12.05 14.41 -23.87
C PRO A 555 -11.88 13.15 -23.00
N SER A 556 -10.67 12.60 -22.96
CA SER A 556 -10.39 11.28 -22.36
C SER A 556 -10.22 11.36 -20.85
N THR A 557 -11.28 11.71 -20.13
CA THR A 557 -11.34 11.89 -18.68
C THR A 557 -11.55 10.58 -17.91
N GLY A 558 -12.00 9.53 -18.59
CA GLY A 558 -12.46 8.29 -17.96
C GLY A 558 -13.82 8.39 -17.27
N PHE A 559 -14.50 9.53 -17.42
CA PHE A 559 -15.85 9.80 -16.90
C PHE A 559 -16.85 9.86 -18.06
N PHE A 560 -17.87 9.00 -18.02
CA PHE A 560 -18.90 8.89 -19.04
C PHE A 560 -19.99 9.95 -18.81
N GLY A 561 -19.60 11.20 -19.08
CA GLY A 561 -20.43 12.39 -18.94
C GLY A 561 -21.30 12.72 -20.16
N PRO A 562 -21.90 13.92 -20.24
CA PRO A 562 -22.87 14.29 -21.27
C PRO A 562 -22.36 14.15 -22.70
N LEU A 563 -21.10 14.52 -22.97
CA LEU A 563 -20.47 14.36 -24.29
C LEU A 563 -20.33 12.88 -24.69
N SER A 564 -20.01 12.00 -23.74
CA SER A 564 -19.89 10.57 -23.98
C SER A 564 -21.25 9.92 -24.25
N ARG A 565 -22.28 10.34 -23.51
CA ARG A 565 -23.67 9.91 -23.77
C ARG A 565 -24.20 10.37 -25.12
N ALA A 566 -24.00 11.63 -25.46
CA ALA A 566 -24.45 12.17 -26.75
C ALA A 566 -23.87 11.39 -27.93
N HIS A 567 -22.61 10.93 -27.82
CA HIS A 567 -21.94 10.15 -28.86
C HIS A 567 -22.40 8.68 -28.96
N ILE A 568 -22.79 8.05 -27.85
CA ILE A 568 -23.34 6.67 -27.87
C ILE A 568 -24.82 6.66 -28.24
N ASN A 569 -25.62 7.57 -27.68
CA ASN A 569 -27.08 7.62 -27.92
C ASN A 569 -27.46 8.07 -29.35
N ALA A 570 -26.49 8.51 -30.17
CA ALA A 570 -26.69 8.96 -31.55
C ALA A 570 -26.32 7.90 -32.61
N ARG A 571 -26.21 6.62 -32.22
CA ARG A 571 -25.82 5.49 -33.09
C ARG A 571 -26.96 4.53 -33.37
#